data_AF-A0A6A1QCP6-F1
#
_entry.id   AF-A0A6A1QCP6-F1
#
_cell.length_a   1.000
_cell.length_b   1.000
_cell.length_c   1.000
_cell.angle_alpha   90.00
_cell.angle_beta   90.00
_cell.angle_gamma   90.00
#
_symmetry.space_group_name_H-M   'P 1'
#
loop_
_entity.id
_entity.type
_entity.pdbx_description
1 polymer ?
#
loop_
_entity_poly.entity_id
_entity_poly.type
_entity_poly.pdbx_seq_one_letter_code
_entity_poly.pdbx_strand_id
1 'polypeptide(L)' 'MPGLGFDKHGNRLGRGKGYYDAYLKRCLQSQDVRPYTLALAFKEQICLQVPVDENDMKVDEVLYEDSSAS' A
#
# COMPACT_ATOMS: atom_id res chain seq x y z
N MET A 1 6.31 1.71 -1.28
CA MET A 1 5.09 1.74 -2.11
C MET A 1 4.45 3.12 -2.05
N PRO A 2 4.28 3.82 -3.17
CA PRO A 2 3.62 5.13 -3.19
C PRO A 2 2.09 5.02 -3.35
N GLY A 3 1.38 5.99 -2.80
CA GLY A 3 -0.07 6.08 -2.82
C GLY A 3 -0.54 7.49 -2.45
N LEU A 4 -1.79 7.80 -2.76
CA LEU A 4 -2.48 9.01 -2.31
C LEU A 4 -2.97 8.84 -0.87
N GLY A 5 -3.40 7.63 -0.51
CA GLY A 5 -3.84 7.30 0.83
C GLY A 5 -3.64 5.82 1.14
N PHE A 6 -3.61 5.50 2.44
CA PHE A 6 -3.43 4.18 3.00
C PHE A 6 -4.34 3.99 4.20
N ASP A 7 -4.72 2.76 4.53
CA ASP A 7 -5.38 2.47 5.81
C ASP A 7 -4.59 1.47 6.66
N LYS A 8 -5.07 1.28 7.89
CA LYS A 8 -4.46 0.36 8.87
C LYS A 8 -4.56 -1.11 8.47
N HIS A 9 -5.30 -1.44 7.42
CA HIS A 9 -5.41 -2.80 6.87
C HIS A 9 -4.44 -3.04 5.70
N GLY A 10 -3.57 -2.07 5.40
CA GLY A 10 -2.62 -2.14 4.29
C GLY A 10 -3.26 -1.87 2.92
N ASN A 11 -4.50 -1.40 2.87
CA ASN A 11 -5.10 -0.99 1.60
C ASN A 11 -4.46 0.32 1.12
N ARG A 12 -4.36 0.49 -0.20
CA ARG A 12 -3.62 1.60 -0.82
C ARG A 12 -4.45 2.22 -1.94
N LEU A 13 -4.68 3.53 -1.84
CA LEU A 13 -5.26 4.31 -2.92
C LEU A 13 -4.16 4.79 -3.87
N GLY A 14 -4.14 4.27 -5.09
CA GLY A 14 -3.22 4.71 -6.15
C GLY A 14 -3.67 5.99 -6.87
N ARG A 15 -2.98 6.35 -7.95
CA ARG A 15 -3.37 7.46 -8.85
C ARG A 15 -4.36 7.03 -9.96
N GLY A 16 -5.03 5.89 -9.79
CA GLY A 16 -6.07 5.39 -10.72
C GLY A 16 -5.59 4.56 -11.93
N LYS A 17 -4.28 4.31 -12.09
CA LYS A 17 -3.75 3.53 -13.23
C LYS A 17 -3.35 2.08 -12.91
N GLY A 18 -3.43 1.65 -11.66
CA GLY A 18 -3.15 0.26 -11.27
C GLY A 18 -1.71 -0.24 -11.52
N TYR A 19 -0.75 0.65 -11.80
CA TYR A 19 0.62 0.24 -12.17
C TYR A 19 1.29 -0.66 -11.13
N TYR A 20 1.15 -0.32 -9.86
CA TYR A 20 1.77 -1.08 -8.77
C TYR A 20 1.06 -2.41 -8.51
N ASP A 21 -0.26 -2.47 -8.70
CA ASP A 21 -1.04 -3.70 -8.56
C ASP A 21 -0.65 -4.69 -9.65
N ALA A 22 -0.52 -4.21 -10.90
CA ALA A 22 -0.01 -5.00 -12.02
C ALA A 22 1.43 -5.46 -11.82
N TYR A 23 2.30 -4.59 -11.30
CA TYR A 23 3.70 -4.93 -11.02
C TYR A 23 3.82 -6.01 -9.93
N LEU A 24 3.09 -5.89 -8.83
CA LEU A 24 3.12 -6.88 -7.74
C LEU A 24 2.55 -8.22 -8.19
N LYS A 25 1.48 -8.24 -8.98
CA LYS A 25 0.97 -9.47 -9.60
C LYS A 25 2.04 -10.15 -10.47
N ARG A 26 2.80 -9.39 -11.25
CA ARG A 26 3.92 -9.93 -12.03
C ARG A 26 5.03 -10.47 -11.14
N CYS A 27 5.38 -9.78 -10.06
CA CYS A 27 6.40 -10.27 -9.11
C CYS A 27 6.01 -11.64 -8.54
N LEU A 28 4.74 -11.83 -8.17
CA LEU A 28 4.21 -13.10 -7.67
C LEU A 28 4.28 -14.24 -8.72
N GLN A 29 4.26 -13.90 -10.01
CA GLN A 29 4.38 -14.89 -11.09
C GLN A 29 5.86 -15.19 -11.43
N SER A 30 6.75 -14.23 -11.23
CA SER A 30 8.16 -14.32 -11.66
C SER A 30 9.14 -14.72 -10.55
N GLN A 31 8.74 -14.64 -9.29
CA GLN A 31 9.60 -14.90 -8.13
C GLN A 31 8.94 -15.93 -7.22
N ASP A 32 9.74 -16.86 -6.68
CA ASP A 32 9.26 -17.86 -5.70
C ASP A 32 8.83 -17.20 -4.38
N VAL A 33 9.36 -16.02 -4.08
CA VAL A 33 9.07 -15.27 -2.86
C VAL A 33 8.49 -13.90 -3.23
N ARG A 34 7.34 -13.57 -2.66
CA ARG A 34 6.72 -12.24 -2.76
C ARG A 34 7.66 -11.18 -2.17
N PRO A 35 7.91 -10.05 -2.85
CA PRO A 35 8.65 -8.95 -2.25
C PRO A 35 7.87 -8.34 -1.07
N TYR A 36 8.58 -8.05 0.01
CA TYR A 36 8.01 -7.31 1.13
C TYR A 36 7.75 -5.84 0.73
N THR A 37 6.53 -5.37 0.98
CA THR A 37 6.04 -4.07 0.53
C THR A 37 5.83 -3.11 1.70
N LEU A 38 6.72 -2.13 1.80
CA LEU A 38 6.64 -1.03 2.77
C LEU A 38 6.17 0.26 2.10
N ALA A 39 5.09 0.86 2.57
CA ALA A 39 4.64 2.19 2.18
C ALA A 39 5.21 3.26 3.11
N LEU A 40 5.63 4.39 2.54
CA LEU A 40 5.99 5.59 3.31
C LEU A 40 4.87 6.60 3.07
N ALA A 41 4.28 7.10 4.15
CA ALA A 41 3.11 7.96 4.10
C ALA A 41 3.22 9.12 5.10
N PHE A 42 2.64 10.26 4.75
CA PHE A 42 2.35 11.31 5.74
C PHE A 42 1.14 10.91 6.60
N LYS A 43 0.99 11.53 7.77
CA LYS A 43 -0.17 11.32 8.67
C LYS A 43 -1.49 11.60 7.95
N GLU A 44 -1.52 12.64 7.11
CA GLU A 44 -2.68 13.07 6.32
C GLU A 44 -3.08 12.05 5.24
N GLN A 45 -2.18 11.14 4.90
CA GLN A 45 -2.45 10.07 3.94
C GLN A 45 -3.04 8.83 4.62
N ILE A 46 -3.15 8.81 5.95
CA ILE A 46 -3.77 7.69 6.68
C ILE A 46 -5.28 7.93 6.77
N CYS A 47 -6.03 7.08 6.06
CA CYS A 47 -7.48 7.07 6.02
C CYS A 47 -8.05 6.06 7.01
N LEU A 48 -9.30 6.27 7.45
CA LEU A 48 -10.04 5.28 8.24
C LEU A 48 -10.28 3.99 7.44
N GLN A 49 -10.65 4.15 6.17
CA GLN A 49 -10.89 3.05 5.24
C GLN A 49 -10.58 3.53 3.83
N VAL A 50 -9.79 2.76 3.09
CA VAL A 50 -9.60 2.97 1.66
C VAL A 50 -10.58 2.06 0.90
N PRO A 51 -11.39 2.58 -0.04
CA PRO A 51 -12.20 1.74 -0.90
C PRO A 51 -11.29 0.90 -1.79
N VAL A 52 -11.55 -0.41 -1.85
CA VAL A 52 -10.76 -1.39 -2.60
C VAL A 52 -11.66 -2.29 -3.43
N ASP A 53 -11.09 -2.81 -4.52
CA ASP A 53 -11.63 -3.89 -5.34
C ASP A 53 -10.87 -5.20 -5.05
N GLU A 54 -11.41 -6.34 -5.48
CA GLU A 54 -10.78 -7.67 -5.36
C GLU A 54 -9.40 -7.74 -6.03
N ASN A 55 -9.17 -6.84 -6.99
CA ASN A 55 -7.95 -6.79 -7.77
C ASN A 55 -6.82 -5.96 -7.15
N ASP A 56 -7.08 -5.21 -6.07
CA ASP A 56 -6.11 -4.32 -5.45
C ASP A 56 -5.10 -5.08 -4.58
N MET A 57 -3.83 -4.68 -4.68
CA MET A 57 -2.75 -5.32 -3.93
C MET A 57 -2.46 -4.55 -2.64
N LYS A 58 -2.66 -5.23 -1.50
CA LYS A 58 -2.29 -4.70 -0.18
C LYS A 58 -0.78 -4.56 -0.02
N VAL A 59 -0.39 -3.54 0.74
CA VAL A 59 0.97 -3.39 1.26
C VAL A 59 1.11 -4.16 2.57
N ASP A 60 2.30 -4.66 2.85
CA ASP A 60 2.58 -5.43 4.06
C ASP A 60 2.70 -4.51 5.29
N GLU A 61 3.24 -3.30 5.10
CA GLU A 61 3.39 -2.31 6.16
C GLU A 61 3.25 -0.88 5.62
N VAL A 62 2.71 0.02 6.45
CA VAL A 62 2.62 1.46 6.19
C VAL A 62 3.34 2.19 7.32
N LEU A 63 4.49 2.79 7.00
CA LEU A 63 5.23 3.63 7.92
C LEU A 63 4.85 5.09 7.70
N TYR A 64 4.41 5.72 8.78
CA TYR A 64 4.09 7.13 8.87
C TYR A 64 4.56 7.63 10.23
N GLU A 65 4.75 8.94 10.35
CA GLU A 65 5.11 9.53 11.64
C GLU A 65 3.98 9.23 12.65
N ASP A 66 4.31 8.73 13.84
CA ASP A 66 3.34 8.62 14.93
C ASP A 66 3.50 9.83 15.85
N SER A 67 2.40 10.49 16.21
CA SER A 67 2.44 11.64 17.14
C SER A 67 2.79 11.22 18.57
N SER A 68 2.97 9.91 18.84
CA SER A 68 3.35 9.36 20.14
C SER A 68 4.86 9.28 20.38
N ALA A 69 5.69 9.82 19.49
CA ALA A 69 7.10 10.04 19.81
C ALA A 69 7.23 11.24 20.76
N SER A 70 7.13 10.95 22.07
CA SER A 70 7.56 11.84 23.15
C SER A 70 9.05 11.65 23.43
#